data_AF-G2RBH2-F1
#
_entry.id   AF-G2RBH2-F1
#
_cell.length_a   1.000
_cell.length_b   1.000
_cell.length_c   1.000
_cell.angle_alpha   90.00
_cell.angle_beta   90.00
_cell.angle_gamma   90.00
#
_symmetry.space_group_name_H-M   'P 1'
#
loop_
_entity.id
_entity.type
_entity.pdbx_description
1 polymer ?
#
loop_
_entity_poly.entity_id
_entity_poly.type
_entity_poly.pdbx_seq_one_letter_code
_entity_poly.pdbx_strand_id
1 'polypeptide(L)'
;MGGLNLEVFKFGLYVMFPIGIMYYFGTNLDNRFSVPNFWPKAEQANKVPLERDEIHAELERLRARRLYLREKRLAAEEAQAAALNRSQGQGQGQHDE
;
A
#
# COMPACT_ATOMS: atom_id res chain seq x y z
N MET A 1 28.77 61.07 16.53
CA MET A 1 28.46 59.99 17.48
C MET A 1 27.37 59.12 16.88
N GLY A 2 27.73 58.21 15.96
CA GLY A 2 26.79 57.47 15.11
C GLY A 2 26.97 55.96 15.22
N GLY A 3 27.08 55.45 16.45
CA GLY A 3 27.21 54.01 16.71
C GLY A 3 26.01 53.51 17.47
N LEU A 4 24.87 53.32 16.80
CA LEU A 4 23.88 52.38 17.31
C LEU A 4 24.56 51.01 17.26
N ASN A 5 24.88 50.47 18.44
CA ASN A 5 25.64 49.24 18.62
C ASN A 5 25.05 48.13 17.73
N LEU A 6 25.75 47.81 16.63
CA LEU A 6 25.34 46.79 15.66
C LEU A 6 25.04 45.45 16.35
N GLU A 7 25.71 45.20 17.47
CA GLU A 7 25.54 44.05 18.35
C GLU A 7 24.16 44.01 19.01
N VAL A 8 23.61 45.15 19.45
CA VAL A 8 22.27 45.24 20.04
C VAL A 8 21.20 44.98 18.98
N PHE A 9 21.41 45.47 17.75
CA PHE A 9 20.51 45.16 16.63
C PHE A 9 20.55 43.67 16.26
N LYS A 10 21.75 43.07 16.15
CA LYS A 10 21.92 41.64 15.89
C LYS A 10 21.28 40.79 16.98
N PHE A 11 21.50 41.15 18.25
CA PHE A 11 20.88 40.49 19.38
C PHE A 11 19.35 40.59 19.34
N GLY A 12 18.82 41.78 19.09
CA GLY A 12 17.38 41.98 18.91
C GLY A 12 16.80 41.14 17.79
N LEU A 13 17.47 41.09 16.63
CA LEU A 13 17.04 40.26 15.50
C LEU A 13 17.07 38.77 15.85
N TYR A 14 18.13 38.29 16.50
CA TYR A 14 18.26 36.88 16.89
C TYR A 14 17.29 36.44 17.99
N VAL A 15 16.80 37.35 18.83
CA VAL A 15 15.75 37.06 19.81
C VAL A 15 14.37 37.16 19.17
N MET A 16 14.11 38.21 18.38
CA MET A 16 12.80 38.44 17.77
C MET A 16 12.47 37.45 16.65
N PHE A 17 13.46 36.99 15.90
CA PHE A 17 13.26 36.03 14.81
C PHE A 17 12.66 34.69 15.27
N PRO A 18 13.25 33.95 16.23
CA PRO A 18 12.67 32.69 16.71
C PRO A 18 11.35 32.90 17.47
N ILE A 19 11.22 33.97 18.25
CA ILE A 19 9.98 34.29 18.97
C ILE A 19 8.84 34.60 17.99
N GLY A 20 9.11 35.36 16.93
CA GLY A 20 8.13 35.68 15.89
C GLY A 20 7.70 34.46 15.10
N ILE A 21 8.64 33.59 14.72
CA ILE A 21 8.34 32.31 14.06
C ILE A 21 7.49 31.41 14.97
N MET A 22 7.84 31.30 16.25
CA MET A 22 7.05 30.56 17.24
C MET A 22 5.67 31.18 17.45
N TYR A 23 5.52 32.49 17.48
CA TYR A 23 4.20 33.11 17.63
C TYR A 23 3.31 32.86 16.40
N TYR A 24 3.89 32.99 15.20
CA TYR A 24 3.15 32.85 13.95
C TYR A 24 2.80 31.40 13.61
N PHE A 25 3.71 30.45 13.86
CA PHE A 25 3.47 29.03 13.57
C PHE A 25 3.05 28.22 14.80
N GLY A 26 3.58 28.53 15.99
CA GLY A 26 3.43 27.75 17.23
C GLY A 26 2.00 27.62 17.76
N THR A 27 1.12 28.58 17.48
CA THR A 27 -0.26 28.58 17.98
C THR A 27 -1.26 27.93 17.02
N ASN A 28 -0.85 27.59 15.78
CA ASN A 28 -1.75 27.13 14.73
C ASN A 28 -1.15 26.01 13.86
N LEU A 29 -0.25 25.19 14.41
CA LEU A 29 0.34 24.08 13.66
C LEU A 29 -0.72 23.07 13.20
N ASP A 30 -1.66 22.73 14.09
CA ASP A 30 -2.62 21.65 13.82
C ASP A 30 -3.54 21.96 12.64
N ASN A 31 -4.02 23.21 12.52
CA ASN A 31 -4.85 23.61 11.39
C ASN A 31 -4.04 23.78 10.10
N ARG A 32 -2.80 24.31 10.17
CA ARG A 32 -1.98 24.56 8.98
C ARG A 32 -1.26 23.34 8.42
N PHE A 33 -0.99 22.33 9.24
CA PHE A 33 -0.25 21.14 8.86
C PHE A 33 -1.07 19.84 8.95
N SER A 34 -2.33 19.88 9.37
CA SER A 34 -3.20 18.70 9.25
C SER A 34 -3.54 18.45 7.79
N VAL A 35 -3.43 17.19 7.38
CA VAL A 35 -3.85 16.74 6.06
C VAL A 35 -5.31 16.28 6.17
N PRO A 36 -6.27 16.95 5.51
CA PRO A 36 -7.65 16.50 5.52
C PRO A 36 -7.74 15.09 4.91
N ASN A 37 -8.44 14.18 5.59
CA ASN A 37 -8.58 12.79 5.16
C ASN A 37 -7.25 12.00 5.07
N PHE A 38 -6.28 12.30 5.93
CA PHE A 38 -5.02 11.54 6.01
C PHE A 38 -5.25 10.03 6.15
N TRP A 39 -6.21 9.64 6.99
CA TRP A 39 -6.60 8.23 7.16
C TRP A 39 -7.67 7.84 6.14
N PRO A 40 -7.57 6.65 5.52
CA PRO A 40 -8.66 6.09 4.72
C PRO A 40 -9.94 6.08 5.56
N LYS A 41 -11.04 6.55 4.97
CA LYS A 41 -12.34 6.53 5.66
C LYS A 41 -12.70 5.09 5.99
N ALA A 42 -13.38 4.88 7.11
CA ALA A 42 -13.81 3.55 7.55
C ALA A 42 -14.65 2.80 6.50
N GLU A 43 -15.29 3.53 5.58
CA GLU A 43 -16.01 2.97 4.43
C GLU A 43 -15.10 2.27 3.41
N GLN A 44 -13.86 2.76 3.25
CA GLN A 44 -12.83 2.14 2.40
C GLN A 44 -12.06 1.02 3.11
N ALA A 45 -12.25 0.86 4.42
CA ALA A 45 -11.66 -0.25 5.15
C ALA A 45 -12.40 -1.55 4.81
N ASN A 46 -11.67 -2.65 4.73
CA ASN A 46 -12.26 -3.97 4.53
C ASN A 46 -13.15 -4.31 5.75
N LYS A 47 -14.46 -4.45 5.53
CA LYS A 47 -15.42 -4.81 6.57
C LYS A 47 -15.32 -6.31 6.82
N VAL A 48 -14.77 -6.69 7.97
CA VAL A 48 -14.76 -8.08 8.41
C VAL A 48 -16.20 -8.47 8.81
N PRO A 49 -16.73 -9.60 8.32
CA PRO A 49 -18.04 -10.09 8.75
C PRO A 49 -18.04 -10.33 10.28
N LEU A 50 -19.02 -9.78 10.97
CA LEU A 50 -19.14 -9.88 12.44
C LEU A 50 -20.21 -10.89 12.85
N GLU A 51 -21.22 -11.10 12.01
CA GLU A 51 -22.31 -12.03 12.26
C GLU A 51 -21.94 -13.47 11.88
N ARG A 52 -22.37 -14.44 12.69
CA ARG A 52 -22.00 -15.86 12.51
C ARG A 52 -22.38 -16.40 11.13
N ASP A 53 -23.58 -16.07 10.65
CA ASP A 53 -24.08 -16.57 9.37
C ASP A 53 -23.35 -15.92 8.17
N GLU A 54 -22.97 -14.65 8.27
CA GLU A 54 -22.14 -13.97 7.27
C GLU A 54 -20.72 -14.57 7.20
N ILE A 55 -20.14 -14.92 8.35
CA ILE A 55 -18.85 -15.59 8.44
C ILE A 55 -18.89 -16.94 7.72
N HIS A 56 -19.95 -17.73 7.94
CA HIS A 56 -20.10 -19.02 7.28
C HIS A 56 -20.24 -18.90 5.76
N ALA A 57 -21.06 -17.95 5.29
CA ALA A 57 -21.23 -17.70 3.87
C ALA A 57 -19.92 -17.25 3.19
N GLU A 58 -19.16 -16.34 3.81
CA GLU A 58 -17.88 -15.88 3.28
C GLU A 58 -16.83 -17.01 3.31
N LEU A 59 -16.84 -17.86 4.35
CA LEU A 59 -15.96 -19.02 4.44
C LEU A 59 -16.24 -20.04 3.32
N GLU A 60 -17.52 -20.31 3.03
CA GLU A 60 -17.92 -21.17 1.91
C GLU A 60 -17.48 -20.58 0.56
N ARG A 61 -17.68 -19.27 0.35
CA ARG A 61 -17.19 -18.56 -0.84
C ARG A 61 -15.68 -18.70 -1.01
N LEU A 62 -14.91 -18.54 0.07
CA LEU A 62 -13.45 -18.68 0.05
C LEU A 62 -13.01 -20.12 -0.22
N ARG A 63 -13.71 -21.11 0.34
CA ARG A 63 -13.45 -22.54 0.07
C ARG A 63 -13.72 -22.89 -1.39
N ALA A 64 -14.86 -22.47 -1.94
CA ALA A 64 -15.21 -22.69 -3.35
C ALA A 64 -14.17 -22.06 -4.28
N ARG A 65 -13.77 -20.81 -4.00
CA ARG A 65 -12.71 -20.12 -4.76
C ARG A 65 -11.39 -20.87 -4.71
N ARG A 66 -11.02 -21.42 -3.55
CA ARG A 66 -9.78 -22.20 -3.38
C ARG A 66 -9.82 -23.49 -4.20
N LEU A 67 -10.93 -24.23 -4.17
CA LEU A 67 -11.08 -25.47 -4.93
C LEU A 67 -11.03 -25.20 -6.44
N TYR A 68 -11.78 -24.21 -6.92
CA TYR A 68 -11.76 -23.81 -8.33
C TYR A 68 -10.35 -23.43 -8.82
N LEU A 69 -9.61 -22.63 -8.04
CA LEU A 69 -8.23 -22.26 -8.40
C LEU A 69 -7.29 -23.47 -8.39
N ARG A 70 -7.51 -24.43 -7.51
CA ARG A 70 -6.74 -25.68 -7.48
C ARG A 70 -7.01 -26.53 -8.72
N GLU A 71 -8.27 -26.74 -9.07
CA GLU A 71 -8.67 -27.48 -10.27
C GLU A 71 -8.09 -26.85 -11.53
N LYS A 72 -8.18 -25.51 -11.65
CA LYS A 72 -7.60 -24.79 -12.79
C LYS A 72 -6.08 -24.99 -12.90
N ARG A 73 -5.36 -25.05 -11.77
CA ARG A 73 -3.92 -25.32 -11.75
C ARG A 73 -3.61 -26.74 -12.22
N LEU A 74 -4.31 -27.73 -11.68
CA LEU A 74 -4.13 -29.14 -12.07
C LEU A 74 -4.43 -29.36 -13.55
N ALA A 75 -5.53 -28.81 -14.07
CA ALA A 75 -5.87 -28.90 -15.49
C ALA A 75 -4.81 -28.24 -16.40
N ALA A 76 -4.21 -27.12 -15.96
CA ALA A 76 -3.14 -26.47 -16.69
C ALA A 76 -1.84 -27.29 -16.68
N GLU A 77 -1.51 -27.92 -15.55
CA GLU A 77 -0.36 -28.83 -15.42
C GLU A 77 -0.52 -30.08 -16.30
N GLU A 78 -1.71 -30.69 -16.31
CA GLU A 78 -2.03 -31.83 -17.18
C GLU A 78 -1.95 -31.47 -18.67
N ALA A 79 -2.49 -30.31 -19.06
CA ALA A 79 -2.41 -29.82 -20.44
C ALA A 79 -0.96 -29.56 -20.88
N GLN A 80 -0.14 -28.99 -19.99
CA GLN A 80 1.29 -28.77 -20.25
C GLN A 80 2.05 -30.09 -20.36
N ALA A 81 1.81 -31.05 -19.45
CA ALA A 81 2.42 -32.37 -19.51
C ALA A 81 2.04 -33.13 -20.79
N ALA A 82 0.77 -33.06 -21.22
CA ALA A 82 0.31 -33.66 -22.46
C ALA A 82 0.93 -32.99 -23.70
N ALA A 83 1.12 -31.67 -23.69
CA ALA A 83 1.80 -30.94 -24.77
C ALA A 83 3.29 -31.32 -24.87
N LEU A 84 3.98 -31.41 -23.72
CA LEU A 84 5.38 -31.85 -23.65
C LEU A 84 5.55 -33.28 -24.17
N ASN A 85 4.71 -34.22 -23.74
CA ASN A 85 4.77 -35.60 -24.21
C ASN A 85 4.52 -35.72 -25.72
N ARG A 86 3.58 -34.93 -26.27
CA ARG A 86 3.30 -34.88 -27.71
C ARG A 86 4.49 -34.34 -28.53
N SER A 87 5.24 -33.38 -28.00
CA SER A 87 6.46 -32.87 -28.64
C SER A 87 7.62 -33.87 -28.63
N GLN A 88 7.74 -34.70 -27.58
CA GLN A 88 8.81 -35.71 -27.49
C GLN A 88 8.56 -36.91 -28.44
N GLY A 89 7.30 -37.34 -28.62
CA GLY A 89 6.95 -38.42 -29.54
C GLY A 89 7.13 -38.06 -31.03
N GLN A 90 7.05 -36.78 -31.40
CA GLN A 90 7.27 -36.35 -32.79
C GLN A 90 8.76 -36.25 -33.17
N GLY A 91 9.66 -36.05 -32.21
CA GLY A 91 11.11 -36.00 -32.45
C GLY A 91 11.77 -37.37 -32.63
N GLN A 92 11.17 -38.45 -32.11
CA GLN A 92 11.72 -39.82 -32.25
C GLN A 92 11.35 -40.47 -33.59
N GLY A 93 10.26 -40.06 -34.24
CA GLY A 93 9.83 -40.63 -35.53
C GLY A 93 10.53 -40.03 -36.77
N GLN A 94 11.42 -39.05 -36.62
CA GLN A 94 12.16 -38.43 -37.73
C GLN A 94 13.63 -38.87 -37.84
N HIS A 95 14.11 -39.72 -36.93
CA HIS A 95 15.49 -40.23 -36.94
C HIS A 95 15.62 -41.67 -37.48
N ASP A 96 14.50 -42.32 -37.82
CA ASP A 96 14.44 -43.69 -38.35
C ASP A 96 13.92 -43.71 -39.80
N GLU A 97 14.63 -43.04 -40.73
CA GLU A 97 14.53 -43.24 -42.19
C GLU A 97 15.88 -42.90 -42.84
#